data_AF-A0AA39IFX2-F1
#
_entry.id   AF-A0AA39IFX2-F1
#
_cell.length_a   1.000
_cell.length_b   1.000
_cell.length_c   1.000
_cell.angle_alpha   90.00
_cell.angle_beta   90.00
_cell.angle_gamma   90.00
#
_symmetry.space_group_name_H-M   'P 1'
#
loop_
_entity.id
_entity.type
_entity.pdbx_description
1 polymer ?
#
loop_
_entity_poly.entity_id
_entity_poly.type
_entity_poly.pdbx_seq_one_letter_code
_entity_poly.pdbx_strand_id
1 'polypeptide(L)'
;MTNSQYQRELERLEKENTVLRQRLLLKDTGAQKRARKLKELDRDELFDKARGEILDHIVNLSLLGADEWERLLRDKLWQSFTSHVFDHILMPASAVDSAQSFNTITDIKLKHWADKELAKKSIHKHIDSETSSNDDKIFHRLKHAAVETVMDEHQWDNKALDYLRVIQLNAMADRVIPDRISWERACNFMAKVAQERLNEVSRSIGESRGPSFWGKWVQWQTPSKENQTNAHIQQELLAILRDSPNHKQHLLDDDLTVVRRNLETRGLCEIKNDEAVKRQWRLIYREHFLKRTLQVAPVTAVIQHQHCKQGVNESDLDYHVGVLFYRIEKMRQP
;
A
#
# COMPACT_ATOMS: atom_id res chain seq x y z
N MET A 1 73.85 12.13 30.53
CA MET A 1 72.71 11.17 30.56
C MET A 1 73.18 9.92 31.25
N THR A 2 72.57 9.53 32.37
CA THR A 2 72.89 8.29 33.09
C THR A 2 72.36 7.08 32.32
N ASN A 3 73.05 5.93 32.35
CA ASN A 3 72.66 4.69 31.66
C ASN A 3 71.16 4.31 31.87
N SER A 4 70.63 4.59 33.06
CA SER A 4 69.20 4.40 33.40
C SER A 4 68.22 5.27 32.59
N GLN A 5 68.59 6.49 32.22
CA GLN A 5 67.77 7.36 31.37
C GLN A 5 67.69 6.82 29.94
N TYR A 6 68.82 6.33 29.40
CA TYR A 6 68.86 5.69 28.09
C TYR A 6 68.01 4.42 28.05
N GLN A 7 68.08 3.57 29.08
CA GLN A 7 67.27 2.35 29.15
C GLN A 7 65.76 2.66 29.17
N ARG A 8 65.34 3.69 29.92
CA ARG A 8 63.93 4.13 29.94
C ARG A 8 63.48 4.68 28.59
N GLU A 9 64.35 5.39 27.89
CA GLU A 9 64.06 5.93 26.56
C GLU A 9 63.98 4.83 25.51
N LEU A 10 64.84 3.81 25.60
CA LEU A 10 64.79 2.59 24.79
C LEU A 10 63.47 1.84 24.98
N GLU A 11 63.08 1.55 26.23
CA GLU A 11 61.81 0.88 26.52
C GLU A 11 60.59 1.68 26.02
N ARG A 12 60.66 3.02 26.11
CA ARG A 12 59.61 3.90 25.59
C ARG A 12 59.51 3.78 24.07
N LEU A 13 60.65 3.85 23.37
CA LEU A 13 60.69 3.74 21.91
C LEU A 13 60.24 2.35 21.44
N GLU A 14 60.58 1.28 22.16
CA GLU A 14 60.10 -0.07 21.85
C GLU A 14 58.57 -0.17 21.99
N LYS A 15 57.99 0.39 23.07
CA LYS A 15 56.53 0.46 23.23
C LYS A 15 55.86 1.29 22.14
N GLU A 16 56.44 2.43 21.77
CA GLU A 16 55.91 3.23 20.66
C GLU A 16 56.00 2.45 19.33
N ASN A 17 57.08 1.70 19.09
CA ASN A 17 57.24 0.87 17.90
C ASN A 17 56.21 -0.28 17.83
N THR A 18 55.93 -0.96 18.94
CA THR A 18 54.91 -2.03 18.97
C THR A 18 53.51 -1.48 18.69
N VAL A 19 53.16 -0.33 19.27
CA VAL A 19 51.90 0.36 19.01
C VAL A 19 51.79 0.77 17.54
N LEU A 20 52.86 1.31 16.96
CA LEU A 20 52.90 1.68 15.54
C LEU A 20 52.72 0.46 14.62
N ARG A 21 53.39 -0.67 14.92
CA ARG A 21 53.21 -1.93 14.18
C ARG A 21 51.77 -2.43 14.25
N GLN A 22 51.15 -2.40 15.42
CA GLN A 22 49.74 -2.79 15.57
C GLN A 22 48.81 -1.87 14.77
N ARG A 23 49.08 -0.57 14.75
CA ARG A 23 48.30 0.42 13.98
C ARG A 23 48.45 0.22 12.47
N LEU A 24 49.64 -0.14 11.99
CA LEU A 24 49.88 -0.46 10.58
C LEU A 24 49.11 -1.72 10.16
N LEU A 25 49.16 -2.79 10.95
CA LEU A 25 48.37 -4.01 10.71
C LEU A 25 46.87 -3.73 10.66
N LEU A 26 46.34 -2.92 11.59
CA LEU A 26 44.94 -2.50 11.58
C LEU A 26 44.58 -1.64 10.36
N LYS A 27 45.52 -0.79 9.90
CA LYS A 27 45.34 0.02 8.71
C LYS A 27 45.33 -0.83 7.44
N ASP A 28 46.22 -1.82 7.34
CA ASP A 28 46.30 -2.74 6.21
C ASP A 28 45.08 -3.65 6.13
N THR A 29 44.65 -4.23 7.26
CA THR A 29 43.40 -5.00 7.33
C THR A 29 42.18 -4.14 7.00
N GLY A 30 42.16 -2.88 7.45
CA GLY A 30 41.13 -1.91 7.10
C GLY A 30 41.16 -1.47 5.63
N ALA A 31 42.33 -1.42 5.01
CA ALA A 31 42.51 -1.15 3.58
C ALA A 31 42.08 -2.37 2.75
N GLN A 32 42.42 -3.58 3.18
CA GLN A 32 42.05 -4.83 2.52
C GLN A 32 40.53 -5.09 2.60
N LYS A 33 39.89 -4.78 3.73
CA LYS A 33 38.42 -4.77 3.84
C LYS A 33 37.78 -3.73 2.92
N ARG A 34 38.36 -2.53 2.80
CA ARG A 34 37.90 -1.50 1.87
C ARG A 34 38.07 -1.92 0.41
N ALA A 35 39.20 -2.50 0.05
CA ALA A 35 39.47 -3.02 -1.29
C ALA A 35 38.51 -4.16 -1.66
N ARG A 36 38.18 -5.05 -0.72
CA ARG A 36 37.14 -6.08 -0.93
C ARG A 36 35.73 -5.49 -1.10
N LYS A 37 35.40 -4.40 -0.40
CA LYS A 37 34.12 -3.68 -0.57
C LYS A 37 34.04 -2.87 -1.88
N LEU A 38 35.19 -2.41 -2.39
CA LEU A 38 35.32 -1.67 -3.65
C LEU A 38 35.53 -2.57 -4.86
N LYS A 39 35.84 -3.86 -4.67
CA LYS A 39 35.95 -4.83 -5.75
C LYS A 39 34.55 -5.03 -6.31
N GLU A 40 34.31 -4.48 -7.49
CA GLU A 40 33.17 -4.85 -8.33
C GLU A 40 33.26 -6.36 -8.59
N LEU A 41 32.20 -7.08 -8.24
CA LEU A 41 32.11 -8.53 -8.45
C LEU A 41 32.17 -8.81 -9.96
N ASP A 42 32.94 -9.82 -10.34
CA ASP A 42 32.95 -10.27 -11.73
C ASP A 42 31.57 -10.84 -12.11
N ARG A 43 31.26 -10.92 -13.41
CA ARG A 43 29.98 -11.45 -13.91
C ARG A 43 29.65 -12.82 -13.32
N ASP A 44 30.66 -13.71 -13.24
CA ASP A 44 30.48 -15.06 -12.74
C ASP A 44 30.31 -15.07 -11.21
N GLU A 45 31.02 -14.19 -10.49
CA GLU A 45 30.83 -13.99 -9.04
C GLU A 45 29.41 -13.42 -8.73
N LEU A 46 28.90 -12.51 -9.56
CA LEU A 46 27.53 -11.99 -9.47
C LEU A 46 26.49 -13.07 -9.76
N PHE A 47 26.73 -13.93 -10.76
CA PHE A 47 25.84 -15.02 -11.11
C PHE A 47 25.75 -16.07 -9.99
N ASP A 48 26.89 -16.47 -9.42
CA ASP A 48 26.91 -17.45 -8.34
C ASP A 48 26.28 -16.90 -7.06
N LYS A 49 26.53 -15.61 -6.74
CA LYS A 49 25.86 -14.91 -5.63
C LYS A 49 24.34 -14.86 -5.84
N ALA A 50 23.90 -14.44 -7.03
CA ALA A 50 22.50 -14.40 -7.44
C ALA A 50 21.81 -15.76 -7.28
N ARG A 51 22.47 -16.82 -7.78
CA ARG A 51 21.97 -18.19 -7.71
C ARG A 51 21.87 -18.67 -6.27
N GLY A 52 22.90 -18.41 -5.45
CA GLY A 52 22.91 -18.74 -4.02
C GLY A 52 21.76 -18.07 -3.27
N GLU A 53 21.58 -16.76 -3.45
CA GLU A 53 20.49 -16.01 -2.82
C GLU A 53 19.12 -16.51 -3.26
N ILE A 54 18.91 -16.79 -4.56
CA ILE A 54 17.64 -17.35 -5.04
C ILE A 54 17.36 -18.71 -4.39
N LEU A 55 18.36 -19.59 -4.31
CA LEU A 55 18.21 -20.88 -3.66
C LEU A 55 17.90 -20.74 -2.17
N ASP A 56 18.58 -19.83 -1.47
CA ASP A 56 18.30 -19.53 -0.06
C ASP A 56 16.88 -19.00 0.12
N HIS A 57 16.39 -18.12 -0.77
CA HIS A 57 15.00 -17.66 -0.76
C HIS A 57 14.02 -18.80 -0.99
N ILE A 58 14.29 -19.73 -1.92
CA ILE A 58 13.44 -20.90 -2.17
C ILE A 58 13.41 -21.81 -0.94
N VAL A 59 14.56 -22.06 -0.32
CA VAL A 59 14.65 -22.85 0.92
C VAL A 59 13.86 -22.15 2.03
N ASN A 60 14.07 -20.86 2.24
CA ASN A 60 13.33 -20.08 3.23
C ASN A 60 11.82 -20.12 3.00
N LEU A 61 11.36 -19.98 1.74
CA LEU A 61 9.95 -20.11 1.38
C LEU A 61 9.42 -21.52 1.67
N SER A 62 10.22 -22.57 1.41
CA SER A 62 9.83 -23.96 1.71
C SER A 62 9.77 -24.28 3.20
N LEU A 63 10.47 -23.50 4.03
CA LEU A 63 10.47 -23.62 5.49
C LEU A 63 9.35 -22.82 6.16
N LEU A 64 8.61 -22.00 5.42
CA LEU A 64 7.44 -21.29 5.95
C LEU A 64 6.33 -22.29 6.26
N GLY A 65 5.78 -22.19 7.47
CA GLY A 65 4.59 -22.95 7.83
C GLY A 65 3.40 -22.59 6.94
N ALA A 66 2.51 -23.55 6.68
CA ALA A 66 1.33 -23.34 5.84
C ALA A 66 0.48 -22.15 6.31
N ASP A 67 0.25 -22.00 7.61
CA ASP A 67 -0.52 -20.90 8.19
C ASP A 67 0.12 -19.53 7.94
N GLU A 68 1.45 -19.44 8.03
CA GLU A 68 2.17 -18.21 7.79
C GLU A 68 2.18 -17.85 6.30
N TRP A 69 2.39 -18.85 5.44
CA TRP A 69 2.32 -18.68 4.00
C TRP A 69 0.94 -18.19 3.56
N GLU A 70 -0.13 -18.82 4.06
CA GLU A 70 -1.50 -18.39 3.77
C GLU A 70 -1.75 -16.97 4.24
N ARG A 71 -1.31 -16.60 5.46
CA ARG A 71 -1.47 -15.24 5.98
C ARG A 71 -0.76 -14.22 5.08
N LEU A 72 0.49 -14.48 4.69
CA LEU A 72 1.27 -13.58 3.84
C LEU A 72 0.67 -13.43 2.45
N LEU A 73 0.29 -14.54 1.81
CA LEU A 73 -0.41 -14.55 0.52
C LEU A 73 -1.66 -13.67 0.60
N ARG A 74 -2.46 -13.90 1.63
CA ARG A 74 -3.74 -13.25 1.84
C ARG A 74 -3.61 -11.75 2.08
N ASP A 75 -2.57 -11.32 2.78
CA ASP A 75 -2.29 -9.90 3.01
C ASP A 75 -1.76 -9.23 1.74
N LYS A 76 -0.89 -9.90 0.97
CA LYS A 76 -0.38 -9.39 -0.33
C LYS A 76 -1.47 -9.26 -1.39
N LEU A 77 -2.34 -10.27 -1.50
CA LEU A 77 -3.51 -10.22 -2.37
C LEU A 77 -4.40 -9.03 -2.03
N TRP A 78 -4.70 -8.86 -0.74
CA TRP A 78 -5.52 -7.73 -0.28
C TRP A 78 -4.91 -6.37 -0.62
N GLN A 79 -3.60 -6.19 -0.39
CA GLN A 79 -2.90 -4.95 -0.76
C GLN A 79 -3.04 -4.63 -2.25
N SER A 80 -3.11 -5.64 -3.11
CA SER A 80 -3.29 -5.44 -4.55
C SER A 80 -4.73 -5.08 -4.95
N PHE A 81 -5.73 -5.44 -4.13
CA PHE A 81 -7.15 -5.31 -4.46
C PHE A 81 -7.87 -4.21 -3.69
N THR A 82 -7.31 -3.74 -2.56
CA THR A 82 -7.94 -2.74 -1.69
C THR A 82 -8.39 -1.50 -2.46
N SER A 83 -7.54 -0.99 -3.36
CA SER A 83 -7.89 0.17 -4.19
C SER A 83 -9.10 -0.09 -5.10
N HIS A 84 -9.17 -1.28 -5.70
CA HIS A 84 -10.28 -1.66 -6.57
C HIS A 84 -11.59 -1.79 -5.78
N VAL A 85 -11.54 -2.47 -4.64
CA VAL A 85 -12.71 -2.66 -3.75
C VAL A 85 -13.28 -1.30 -3.33
N PHE A 86 -12.45 -0.40 -2.82
CA PHE A 86 -12.93 0.90 -2.36
C PHE A 86 -13.37 1.80 -3.53
N ASP A 87 -12.52 1.96 -4.55
CA ASP A 87 -12.73 2.98 -5.58
C ASP A 87 -13.73 2.57 -6.66
N HIS A 88 -13.79 1.27 -6.99
CA HIS A 88 -14.57 0.77 -8.12
C HIS A 88 -15.79 -0.04 -7.72
N ILE A 89 -15.85 -0.55 -6.49
CA ILE A 89 -16.99 -1.34 -5.98
C ILE A 89 -17.78 -0.52 -4.97
N LEU A 90 -17.20 -0.27 -3.80
CA LEU A 90 -17.89 0.32 -2.67
C LEU A 90 -18.31 1.77 -2.94
N MET A 91 -17.39 2.64 -3.35
CA MET A 91 -17.69 4.07 -3.53
C MET A 91 -18.80 4.34 -4.57
N PRO A 92 -18.79 3.73 -5.77
CA PRO A 92 -19.90 3.91 -6.70
C PRO A 92 -21.22 3.26 -6.22
N ALA A 93 -21.14 2.15 -5.49
CA ALA A 93 -22.33 1.51 -4.93
C ALA A 93 -22.97 2.38 -3.83
N SER A 94 -22.16 3.04 -3.00
CA SER A 94 -22.62 3.95 -1.94
C SER A 94 -23.18 5.28 -2.45
N ALA A 95 -23.13 5.54 -3.75
CA ALA A 95 -23.70 6.76 -4.35
C ALA A 95 -25.23 6.68 -4.55
N VAL A 96 -25.85 5.53 -4.29
CA VAL A 96 -27.30 5.32 -4.44
C VAL A 96 -28.01 5.35 -3.09
N ASP A 97 -29.26 5.80 -3.09
CA ASP A 97 -30.02 6.03 -1.85
C ASP A 97 -30.80 4.79 -1.36
N SER A 98 -30.65 3.62 -2.02
CA SER A 98 -31.38 2.41 -1.65
C SER A 98 -30.48 1.18 -1.48
N ALA A 99 -30.74 0.39 -0.45
CA ALA A 99 -30.12 -0.89 -0.19
C ALA A 99 -30.20 -1.86 -1.38
N GLN A 100 -31.33 -1.88 -2.10
CA GLN A 100 -31.52 -2.76 -3.25
C GLN A 100 -30.62 -2.36 -4.43
N SER A 101 -30.54 -1.07 -4.73
CA SER A 101 -29.64 -0.54 -5.76
C SER A 101 -28.17 -0.77 -5.38
N PHE A 102 -27.81 -0.57 -4.12
CA PHE A 102 -26.45 -0.82 -3.60
C PHE A 102 -26.03 -2.27 -3.85
N ASN A 103 -26.89 -3.23 -3.45
CA ASN A 103 -26.62 -4.66 -3.64
C ASN A 103 -26.49 -5.05 -5.10
N THR A 104 -27.38 -4.52 -5.95
CA THR A 104 -27.35 -4.78 -7.40
C THR A 104 -26.04 -4.30 -8.02
N ILE A 105 -25.63 -3.07 -7.70
CA ILE A 105 -24.39 -2.48 -8.22
C ILE A 105 -23.17 -3.25 -7.71
N THR A 106 -23.15 -3.58 -6.42
CA THR A 106 -22.08 -4.34 -5.78
C THR A 106 -21.91 -5.71 -6.42
N ASP A 107 -23.02 -6.43 -6.64
CA ASP A 107 -22.99 -7.76 -7.26
C ASP A 107 -22.51 -7.73 -8.71
N ILE A 108 -23.00 -6.79 -9.50
CA ILE A 108 -22.56 -6.62 -10.89
C ILE A 108 -21.06 -6.37 -10.94
N LYS A 109 -20.55 -5.49 -10.07
CA LYS A 109 -19.14 -5.12 -10.03
C LYS A 109 -18.25 -6.23 -9.49
N LEU A 110 -18.65 -6.92 -8.42
CA LEU A 110 -17.93 -8.08 -7.89
C LEU A 110 -17.85 -9.20 -8.91
N LYS A 111 -18.97 -9.53 -9.57
CA LYS A 111 -19.01 -10.56 -10.61
C LYS A 111 -18.10 -10.20 -11.79
N HIS A 112 -18.23 -8.97 -12.30
CA HIS A 112 -17.38 -8.50 -13.40
C HIS A 112 -15.89 -8.56 -13.04
N TRP A 113 -15.53 -8.12 -11.84
CA TRP A 113 -14.16 -8.17 -11.35
C TRP A 113 -13.65 -9.61 -11.20
N ALA A 114 -14.46 -10.50 -10.63
CA ALA A 114 -14.16 -11.92 -10.47
C ALA A 114 -13.87 -12.60 -11.82
N ASP A 115 -14.75 -12.38 -12.80
CA ASP A 115 -14.69 -12.99 -14.13
C ASP A 115 -13.47 -12.51 -14.93
N LYS A 116 -13.17 -11.22 -14.86
CA LYS A 116 -12.21 -10.57 -15.77
C LYS A 116 -10.81 -10.41 -15.21
N GLU A 117 -10.68 -10.07 -13.93
CA GLU A 117 -9.43 -9.56 -13.39
C GLU A 117 -8.94 -10.31 -12.15
N LEU A 118 -9.83 -10.68 -11.23
CA LEU A 118 -9.46 -11.15 -9.89
C LEU A 118 -8.59 -12.41 -9.95
N ALA A 119 -9.04 -13.46 -10.63
CA ALA A 119 -8.28 -14.71 -10.73
C ALA A 119 -6.89 -14.50 -11.35
N LYS A 120 -6.82 -13.70 -12.43
CA LYS A 120 -5.54 -13.38 -13.09
C LYS A 120 -4.63 -12.58 -12.18
N LYS A 121 -5.13 -11.51 -11.57
CA LYS A 121 -4.31 -10.65 -10.69
C LYS A 121 -3.86 -11.37 -9.42
N SER A 122 -4.66 -12.31 -8.91
CA SER A 122 -4.32 -13.12 -7.73
C SER A 122 -3.05 -13.93 -7.95
N ILE A 123 -2.89 -14.43 -9.17
CA ILE A 123 -1.72 -15.21 -9.57
C ILE A 123 -0.50 -14.31 -9.79
N HIS A 124 -0.64 -13.24 -10.60
CA HIS A 124 0.50 -12.39 -10.97
C HIS A 124 1.14 -11.69 -9.77
N LYS A 125 0.35 -11.27 -8.78
CA LYS A 125 0.86 -10.54 -7.61
C LYS A 125 1.53 -11.42 -6.55
N HIS A 126 1.32 -12.73 -6.60
CA HIS A 126 1.94 -13.64 -5.63
C HIS A 126 3.48 -13.72 -5.81
N ILE A 127 3.95 -13.62 -7.05
CA ILE A 127 5.36 -13.84 -7.39
C ILE A 127 6.20 -12.55 -7.22
N ASP A 128 5.56 -11.39 -7.17
CA ASP A 128 6.18 -10.08 -6.90
C ASP A 128 6.59 -9.86 -5.42
N SER A 129 6.46 -10.85 -4.53
CA SER A 129 6.68 -10.62 -3.09
C SER A 129 8.16 -10.53 -2.68
N GLU A 130 8.62 -9.28 -2.60
CA GLU A 130 9.73 -8.65 -1.85
C GLU A 130 11.06 -9.39 -1.63
N THR A 131 12.14 -8.76 -2.12
CA THR A 131 13.43 -8.71 -1.42
C THR A 131 13.67 -7.27 -0.95
N SER A 132 13.76 -7.08 0.38
CA SER A 132 14.20 -5.84 0.98
C SER A 132 15.66 -5.93 1.46
N SER A 133 16.29 -4.76 1.46
CA SER A 133 17.57 -4.39 2.06
C SER A 133 18.84 -4.66 1.24
N ASN A 134 19.43 -3.54 0.76
CA ASN A 134 20.84 -3.30 0.42
C ASN A 134 21.63 -4.48 -0.19
N ASP A 135 21.62 -4.60 -1.52
CA ASP A 135 22.82 -4.48 -2.36
C ASP A 135 22.48 -4.72 -3.84
N ASP A 136 23.18 -4.00 -4.72
CA ASP A 136 23.19 -4.09 -6.19
C ASP A 136 21.90 -3.83 -7.01
N LYS A 137 21.84 -2.61 -7.57
CA LYS A 137 20.87 -2.19 -8.60
C LYS A 137 20.86 -3.11 -9.84
N ILE A 138 22.01 -3.70 -10.18
CA ILE A 138 22.16 -4.62 -11.32
C ILE A 138 21.45 -5.95 -11.03
N PHE A 139 21.63 -6.49 -9.82
CA PHE A 139 21.03 -7.75 -9.42
C PHE A 139 19.50 -7.64 -9.34
N HIS A 140 18.98 -6.56 -8.76
CA HIS A 140 17.54 -6.28 -8.76
C HIS A 140 16.95 -6.25 -10.19
N ARG A 141 17.66 -5.62 -11.13
CA ARG A 141 17.21 -5.55 -12.53
C ARG A 141 17.22 -6.92 -13.20
N LEU A 142 18.25 -7.74 -12.95
CA LEU A 142 18.34 -9.10 -13.48
C LEU A 142 17.26 -10.00 -12.89
N LYS A 143 17.05 -9.95 -11.57
CA LYS A 143 15.99 -10.70 -10.88
C LYS A 143 14.62 -10.33 -11.41
N HIS A 144 14.34 -9.02 -11.56
CA HIS A 144 13.09 -8.55 -12.16
C HIS A 144 12.93 -9.10 -13.59
N ALA A 145 13.94 -8.96 -14.43
CA ALA A 145 13.88 -9.45 -15.82
C ALA A 145 13.69 -10.97 -15.88
N ALA A 146 14.33 -11.75 -14.99
CA ALA A 146 14.16 -13.20 -14.94
C ALA A 146 12.75 -13.60 -14.49
N VAL A 147 12.22 -12.95 -13.44
CA VAL A 147 10.84 -13.18 -12.98
C VAL A 147 9.84 -12.79 -14.07
N GLU A 148 10.01 -11.63 -14.69
CA GLU A 148 9.18 -11.13 -15.78
C GLU A 148 9.20 -12.09 -16.98
N THR A 149 10.38 -12.53 -17.42
CA THR A 149 10.52 -13.53 -18.50
C THR A 149 9.81 -14.84 -18.14
N VAL A 150 10.01 -15.35 -16.92
CA VAL A 150 9.34 -16.58 -16.46
C VAL A 150 7.83 -16.39 -16.40
N MET A 151 7.33 -15.23 -15.93
CA MET A 151 5.89 -14.94 -15.91
C MET A 151 5.29 -14.85 -17.31
N ASP A 152 6.01 -14.21 -18.25
CA ASP A 152 5.56 -14.02 -19.62
C ASP A 152 5.55 -15.32 -20.42
N GLU A 153 6.52 -16.20 -20.18
CA GLU A 153 6.59 -17.52 -20.80
C GLU A 153 5.67 -18.55 -20.12
N HIS A 154 5.38 -18.38 -18.82
CA HIS A 154 4.57 -19.33 -18.06
C HIS A 154 3.08 -19.24 -18.42
N GLN A 155 2.59 -20.30 -19.04
CA GLN A 155 1.16 -20.46 -19.31
C GLN A 155 0.49 -21.17 -18.14
N TRP A 156 -0.24 -20.40 -17.33
CA TRP A 156 -1.12 -20.95 -16.31
C TRP A 156 -2.17 -21.87 -16.94
N ASP A 157 -2.46 -23.00 -16.29
CA ASP A 157 -3.53 -23.88 -16.72
C ASP A 157 -4.87 -23.12 -16.68
N ASN A 158 -5.49 -22.97 -17.85
CA ASN A 158 -6.79 -22.32 -17.99
C ASN A 158 -7.86 -22.99 -17.11
N LYS A 159 -7.78 -24.31 -16.88
CA LYS A 159 -8.70 -25.01 -15.97
C LYS A 159 -8.50 -24.57 -14.53
N ALA A 160 -7.27 -24.46 -14.06
CA ALA A 160 -6.96 -23.98 -12.72
C ALA A 160 -7.45 -22.54 -12.50
N LEU A 161 -7.28 -21.68 -13.51
CA LEU A 161 -7.84 -20.33 -13.54
C LEU A 161 -9.37 -20.33 -13.43
N ASP A 162 -10.05 -21.23 -14.15
CA ASP A 162 -11.51 -21.35 -14.10
C ASP A 162 -12.00 -21.88 -12.74
N TYR A 163 -11.30 -22.84 -12.14
CA TYR A 163 -11.59 -23.29 -10.77
C TYR A 163 -11.44 -22.13 -9.78
N LEU A 164 -10.35 -21.35 -9.86
CA LEU A 164 -10.13 -20.21 -8.98
C LEU A 164 -11.25 -19.17 -9.12
N ARG A 165 -11.68 -18.87 -10.36
CA ARG A 165 -12.83 -17.99 -10.61
C ARG A 165 -14.10 -18.49 -9.92
N VAL A 166 -14.41 -19.78 -10.07
CA VAL A 166 -15.62 -20.39 -9.47
C VAL A 166 -15.57 -20.32 -7.94
N ILE A 167 -14.42 -20.62 -7.33
CA ILE A 167 -14.23 -20.53 -5.88
C ILE A 167 -14.45 -19.08 -5.41
N GLN A 168 -13.81 -18.12 -6.06
CA GLN A 168 -13.92 -16.70 -5.72
C GLN A 168 -15.36 -16.19 -5.91
N LEU A 169 -16.03 -16.57 -6.99
CA LEU A 169 -17.44 -16.21 -7.24
C LEU A 169 -18.37 -16.79 -6.17
N ASN A 170 -18.19 -18.06 -5.81
CA ASN A 170 -19.02 -18.71 -4.79
C ASN A 170 -18.81 -18.09 -3.41
N ALA A 171 -17.55 -17.80 -3.04
CA ALA A 171 -17.24 -17.11 -1.80
C ALA A 171 -17.87 -15.71 -1.75
N MET A 172 -17.87 -14.99 -2.87
CA MET A 172 -18.50 -13.68 -2.99
C MET A 172 -20.01 -13.73 -3.20
N ALA A 173 -20.65 -14.87 -3.50
CA ALA A 173 -22.11 -14.92 -3.68
C ALA A 173 -22.85 -15.01 -2.34
N ASP A 174 -22.19 -15.53 -1.30
CA ASP A 174 -22.81 -15.80 -0.01
C ASP A 174 -23.00 -14.54 0.83
N ARG A 175 -24.26 -14.11 0.96
CA ARG A 175 -24.66 -12.97 1.78
C ARG A 175 -25.03 -13.36 3.21
N VAL A 176 -25.13 -14.66 3.50
CA VAL A 176 -25.60 -15.16 4.78
C VAL A 176 -24.44 -15.16 5.76
N ILE A 177 -24.63 -14.46 6.86
CA ILE A 177 -23.62 -14.35 7.91
C ILE A 177 -24.05 -15.30 9.03
N PRO A 178 -23.30 -16.39 9.26
CA PRO A 178 -23.77 -17.51 10.06
C PRO A 178 -23.88 -17.17 11.54
N ASP A 179 -23.01 -16.30 12.04
CA ASP A 179 -22.89 -16.00 13.46
C ASP A 179 -22.33 -14.60 13.72
N ARG A 180 -22.47 -14.15 14.97
CA ARG A 180 -22.02 -12.83 15.43
C ARG A 180 -20.50 -12.65 15.33
N ILE A 181 -19.71 -13.68 15.56
CA ILE A 181 -18.24 -13.60 15.50
C ILE A 181 -17.83 -13.33 14.05
N SER A 182 -18.46 -13.99 13.08
CA SER A 182 -18.25 -13.73 11.66
C SER A 182 -18.58 -12.29 11.27
N TRP A 183 -19.65 -11.71 11.81
CA TRP A 183 -19.98 -10.30 11.60
C TRP A 183 -18.98 -9.33 12.23
N GLU A 184 -18.63 -9.54 13.50
CA GLU A 184 -17.66 -8.70 14.21
C GLU A 184 -16.30 -8.73 13.50
N ARG A 185 -15.90 -9.90 13.00
CA ARG A 185 -14.69 -10.07 12.19
C ARG A 185 -14.75 -9.25 10.91
N ALA A 186 -15.87 -9.31 10.18
CA ALA A 186 -16.07 -8.53 8.96
C ALA A 186 -16.07 -7.01 9.23
N CYS A 187 -16.70 -6.56 10.31
CA CYS A 187 -16.69 -5.14 10.70
C CYS A 187 -15.30 -4.66 11.12
N ASN A 188 -14.58 -5.46 11.90
CA ASN A 188 -13.20 -5.16 12.28
C ASN A 188 -12.27 -5.15 11.07
N PHE A 189 -12.46 -6.09 10.15
CA PHE A 189 -11.76 -6.13 8.88
C PHE A 189 -12.02 -4.86 8.07
N MET A 190 -13.30 -4.48 7.87
CA MET A 190 -13.70 -3.25 7.20
C MET A 190 -13.05 -2.01 7.83
N ALA A 191 -13.15 -1.85 9.15
CA ALA A 191 -12.59 -0.71 9.85
C ALA A 191 -11.06 -0.65 9.70
N LYS A 192 -10.37 -1.79 9.87
CA LYS A 192 -8.92 -1.89 9.69
C LYS A 192 -8.51 -1.46 8.28
N VAL A 193 -9.13 -2.05 7.25
CA VAL A 193 -8.70 -1.80 5.87
C VAL A 193 -9.12 -0.43 5.34
N ALA A 194 -10.25 0.11 5.82
CA ALA A 194 -10.63 1.49 5.55
C ALA A 194 -9.63 2.47 6.20
N GLN A 195 -9.15 2.19 7.41
CA GLN A 195 -8.14 3.01 8.07
C GLN A 195 -6.78 2.96 7.37
N GLU A 196 -6.35 1.76 6.95
CA GLU A 196 -5.12 1.60 6.16
C GLU A 196 -5.20 2.37 4.84
N ARG A 197 -6.33 2.25 4.12
CA ARG A 197 -6.58 2.98 2.88
C ARG A 197 -6.66 4.49 3.10
N LEU A 198 -7.27 4.94 4.20
CA LEU A 198 -7.31 6.35 4.58
C LEU A 198 -5.90 6.90 4.79
N ASN A 199 -5.06 6.17 5.52
CA ASN A 199 -3.67 6.56 5.76
C ASN A 199 -2.88 6.68 4.44
N GLU A 200 -3.09 5.76 3.49
CA GLU A 200 -2.50 5.82 2.16
C GLU A 200 -2.96 7.06 1.38
N VAL A 201 -4.27 7.32 1.33
CA VAL A 201 -4.84 8.47 0.61
C VAL A 201 -4.42 9.78 1.25
N SER A 202 -4.45 9.91 2.58
CA SER A 202 -3.99 11.10 3.30
C SER A 202 -2.49 11.35 3.07
N ARG A 203 -1.68 10.29 2.93
CA ARG A 203 -0.28 10.41 2.52
C ARG A 203 -0.17 10.97 1.10
N SER A 204 -0.92 10.43 0.13
CA SER A 204 -0.93 10.96 -1.24
C SER A 204 -1.42 12.41 -1.34
N ILE A 205 -2.39 12.82 -0.51
CA ILE A 205 -2.83 14.23 -0.39
C ILE A 205 -1.69 15.09 0.17
N GLY A 206 -1.00 14.59 1.20
CA GLY A 206 0.16 15.26 1.80
C GLY A 206 1.32 15.44 0.82
N GLU A 207 1.63 14.41 0.03
CA GLU A 207 2.66 14.46 -1.01
C GLU A 207 2.31 15.46 -2.11
N SER A 208 1.04 15.50 -2.55
CA SER A 208 0.62 16.38 -3.65
C SER A 208 0.59 17.88 -3.29
N ARG A 209 0.42 18.23 -2.01
CA ARG A 209 0.54 19.62 -1.51
C ARG A 209 1.95 19.98 -1.03
N GLY A 210 2.85 19.01 -0.98
CA GLY A 210 4.22 19.17 -0.50
C GLY A 210 4.36 19.21 1.04
N PRO A 211 5.62 19.34 1.53
CA PRO A 211 5.91 19.24 2.96
C PRO A 211 5.19 20.32 3.76
N SER A 212 4.56 19.88 4.85
CA SER A 212 3.95 20.78 5.84
C SER A 212 5.03 21.64 6.50
N PHE A 213 4.65 22.74 7.16
CA PHE A 213 5.58 23.67 7.81
C PHE A 213 6.67 22.97 8.67
N TRP A 214 6.28 21.98 9.48
CA TRP A 214 7.21 21.13 10.25
C TRP A 214 8.06 20.19 9.39
N GLY A 215 7.51 19.67 8.29
CA GLY A 215 8.27 18.88 7.31
C GLY A 215 9.31 19.70 6.54
N LYS A 216 9.03 20.98 6.26
CA LYS A 216 10.01 21.91 5.67
C LYS A 216 11.22 22.10 6.59
N TRP A 217 10.96 22.22 7.89
CA TRP A 217 11.99 22.38 8.93
C TRP A 217 12.80 21.10 9.16
N VAL A 218 12.15 19.93 9.16
CA VAL A 218 12.83 18.64 9.46
C VAL A 218 13.55 18.06 8.23
N GLN A 219 13.00 18.22 7.02
CA GLN A 219 13.53 17.61 5.80
C GLN A 219 14.26 18.60 4.88
N TRP A 220 14.32 19.89 5.23
CA TRP A 220 14.91 20.96 4.42
C TRP A 220 14.39 20.99 2.97
N GLN A 221 13.12 20.65 2.77
CA GLN A 221 12.50 20.61 1.44
C GLN A 221 11.53 21.78 1.24
N THR A 222 11.64 22.46 0.10
CA THR A 222 10.73 23.53 -0.31
C THR A 222 9.63 22.98 -1.24
N PRO A 223 8.35 23.35 -1.04
CA PRO A 223 7.27 22.92 -1.92
C PRO A 223 7.44 23.51 -3.33
N SER A 224 7.24 22.68 -4.35
CA SER A 224 7.23 23.12 -5.76
C SER A 224 6.07 24.07 -6.06
N LYS A 225 6.12 24.77 -7.21
CA LYS A 225 5.00 25.60 -7.70
C LYS A 225 3.72 24.76 -7.84
N GLU A 226 3.83 23.52 -8.33
CA GLU A 226 2.71 22.58 -8.43
C GLU A 226 2.12 22.24 -7.06
N ASN A 227 2.96 22.01 -6.04
CA ASN A 227 2.52 21.71 -4.68
C ASN A 227 1.73 22.88 -4.06
N GLN A 228 2.16 24.11 -4.31
CA GLN A 228 1.43 25.31 -3.86
C GLN A 228 0.07 25.44 -4.56
N THR A 229 0.03 25.25 -5.87
CA THR A 229 -1.23 25.23 -6.63
C THR A 229 -2.18 24.13 -6.13
N ASN A 230 -1.67 22.92 -5.94
CA ASN A 230 -2.45 21.81 -5.39
C ASN A 230 -3.00 22.12 -3.99
N ALA A 231 -2.23 22.79 -3.14
CA ALA A 231 -2.70 23.20 -1.81
C ALA A 231 -3.90 24.17 -1.89
N HIS A 232 -3.86 25.13 -2.82
CA HIS A 232 -4.97 26.05 -3.04
C HIS A 232 -6.21 25.35 -3.61
N ILE A 233 -6.02 24.47 -4.59
CA ILE A 233 -7.11 23.63 -5.12
C ILE A 233 -7.73 22.81 -3.99
N GLN A 234 -6.90 22.14 -3.18
CA GLN A 234 -7.39 21.31 -2.07
C GLN A 234 -8.20 22.12 -1.05
N GLN A 235 -7.79 23.36 -0.76
CA GLN A 235 -8.52 24.24 0.17
C GLN A 235 -9.94 24.55 -0.33
N GLU A 236 -10.10 24.87 -1.61
CA GLU A 236 -11.41 25.16 -2.21
C GLU A 236 -12.30 23.90 -2.23
N LEU A 237 -11.73 22.76 -2.63
CA LEU A 237 -12.46 21.50 -2.70
C LEU A 237 -12.90 20.98 -1.31
N LEU A 238 -12.09 21.21 -0.27
CA LEU A 238 -12.47 20.90 1.11
C LEU A 238 -13.62 21.80 1.59
N ALA A 239 -13.71 23.04 1.12
CA ALA A 239 -14.82 23.92 1.44
C ALA A 239 -16.15 23.38 0.88
N ILE A 240 -16.15 22.87 -0.36
CA ILE A 240 -17.33 22.23 -0.97
C ILE A 240 -17.85 21.08 -0.08
N LEU A 241 -16.96 20.21 0.40
CA LEU A 241 -17.36 19.08 1.24
C LEU A 241 -17.80 19.49 2.65
N ARG A 242 -17.23 20.56 3.20
CA ARG A 242 -17.68 21.13 4.46
C ARG A 242 -19.11 21.68 4.34
N ASP A 243 -19.39 22.36 3.24
CA ASP A 243 -20.67 23.00 3.01
C ASP A 243 -21.73 21.99 2.50
N SER A 244 -21.30 20.92 1.82
CA SER A 244 -22.12 19.81 1.33
C SER A 244 -21.52 18.43 1.69
N PRO A 245 -21.76 17.91 2.92
CA PRO A 245 -21.22 16.62 3.36
C PRO A 245 -21.74 15.40 2.58
N ASN A 246 -22.88 15.54 1.89
CA ASN A 246 -23.48 14.49 1.05
C ASN A 246 -23.18 14.68 -0.45
N HIS A 247 -22.08 15.37 -0.78
CA HIS A 247 -21.70 15.61 -2.17
C HIS A 247 -21.47 14.30 -2.94
N LYS A 248 -21.76 14.34 -4.24
CA LYS A 248 -21.53 13.22 -5.17
C LYS A 248 -20.03 13.03 -5.46
N GLN A 249 -19.66 11.83 -5.92
CA GLN A 249 -18.28 11.49 -6.28
C GLN A 249 -17.71 12.34 -7.42
N HIS A 250 -18.55 12.78 -8.35
CA HIS A 250 -18.14 13.66 -9.44
C HIS A 250 -18.42 15.12 -9.06
N LEU A 251 -17.48 16.00 -9.38
CA LEU A 251 -17.72 17.45 -9.32
C LEU A 251 -18.79 17.82 -10.34
N LEU A 252 -19.71 18.68 -9.92
CA LEU A 252 -20.69 19.28 -10.82
C LEU A 252 -20.02 20.41 -11.62
N ASP A 253 -20.59 20.77 -12.76
CA ASP A 253 -20.06 21.85 -13.60
C ASP A 253 -20.10 23.21 -12.88
N ASP A 254 -21.10 23.40 -12.00
CA ASP A 254 -21.22 24.58 -11.14
C ASP A 254 -20.07 24.64 -10.12
N ASP A 255 -19.71 23.51 -9.50
CA ASP A 255 -18.57 23.43 -8.56
C ASP A 255 -17.26 23.79 -9.26
N LEU A 256 -17.05 23.26 -10.46
CA LEU A 256 -15.87 23.57 -11.26
C LEU A 256 -15.79 25.07 -11.59
N THR A 257 -16.93 25.68 -11.89
CA THR A 257 -17.02 27.12 -12.17
C THR A 257 -16.67 27.95 -10.93
N VAL A 258 -17.17 27.57 -9.76
CA VAL A 258 -16.87 28.25 -8.48
C VAL A 258 -15.40 28.10 -8.12
N VAL A 259 -14.86 26.87 -8.18
CA VAL A 259 -13.46 26.60 -7.87
C VAL A 259 -12.53 27.38 -8.82
N ARG A 260 -12.83 27.40 -10.12
CA ARG A 260 -12.05 28.15 -11.10
C ARG A 260 -12.02 29.64 -10.77
N ARG A 261 -13.19 30.24 -10.51
CA ARG A 261 -13.29 31.67 -10.18
C ARG A 261 -12.53 32.03 -8.88
N ASN A 262 -12.58 31.15 -7.88
CA ASN A 262 -11.86 31.35 -6.62
C ASN A 262 -10.33 31.24 -6.82
N LEU A 263 -9.88 30.34 -7.68
CA LEU A 263 -8.45 30.20 -8.03
C LEU A 263 -7.96 31.40 -8.86
N GLU A 264 -8.76 31.91 -9.79
CA GLU A 264 -8.45 33.13 -10.56
C GLU A 264 -8.30 34.34 -9.64
N THR A 265 -9.19 34.49 -8.65
CA THR A 265 -9.12 35.57 -7.66
C THR A 265 -7.83 35.53 -6.83
N ARG A 266 -7.24 34.34 -6.67
CA ARG A 266 -5.96 34.12 -5.97
C ARG A 266 -4.74 34.25 -6.90
N GLY A 267 -4.92 34.66 -8.15
CA GLY A 267 -3.85 34.85 -9.13
C GLY A 267 -3.39 33.57 -9.84
N LEU A 268 -4.16 32.46 -9.74
CA LEU A 268 -3.84 31.18 -10.37
C LEU A 268 -4.54 31.00 -11.73
N CYS A 269 -4.51 32.02 -12.58
CA CYS A 269 -5.17 32.03 -13.89
C CYS A 269 -4.52 31.08 -14.93
N GLU A 270 -3.40 30.42 -14.60
CA GLU A 270 -2.67 29.51 -15.49
C GLU A 270 -3.24 28.08 -15.55
N ILE A 271 -4.22 27.73 -14.71
CA ILE A 271 -4.86 26.40 -14.73
C ILE A 271 -5.81 26.33 -15.94
N LYS A 272 -5.24 26.07 -17.12
CA LYS A 272 -5.99 26.00 -18.39
C LYS A 272 -6.88 24.78 -18.52
N ASN A 273 -6.70 23.75 -17.67
CA ASN A 273 -7.45 22.50 -17.74
C ASN A 273 -7.92 22.06 -16.35
N ASP A 274 -9.20 21.69 -16.25
CA ASP A 274 -9.85 21.21 -15.03
C ASP A 274 -9.30 19.87 -14.55
N GLU A 275 -8.44 19.20 -15.33
CA GLU A 275 -7.80 17.93 -14.96
C GLU A 275 -7.03 18.00 -13.63
N ALA A 276 -6.36 19.12 -13.33
CA ALA A 276 -5.69 19.30 -12.04
C ALA A 276 -6.71 19.32 -10.89
N VAL A 277 -7.82 20.05 -11.07
CA VAL A 277 -8.91 20.14 -10.09
C VAL A 277 -9.58 18.77 -9.90
N LYS A 278 -9.93 18.08 -10.99
CA LYS A 278 -10.51 16.73 -10.97
C LYS A 278 -9.57 15.70 -10.33
N ARG A 279 -8.25 15.81 -10.55
CA ARG A 279 -7.26 14.94 -9.90
C ARG A 279 -7.23 15.16 -8.39
N GLN A 280 -7.19 16.40 -7.92
CA GLN A 280 -7.21 16.68 -6.47
C GLN A 280 -8.56 16.31 -5.85
N TRP A 281 -9.67 16.52 -6.57
CA TRP A 281 -10.99 16.12 -6.12
C TRP A 281 -11.10 14.62 -5.87
N ARG A 282 -10.58 13.79 -6.78
CA ARG A 282 -10.56 12.33 -6.57
C ARG A 282 -9.86 11.94 -5.28
N LEU A 283 -8.75 12.61 -4.92
CA LEU A 283 -8.03 12.33 -3.68
C LEU A 283 -8.82 12.78 -2.45
N ILE A 284 -9.32 14.02 -2.47
CA ILE A 284 -10.06 14.60 -1.34
C ILE A 284 -11.38 13.87 -1.10
N TYR A 285 -12.12 13.57 -2.17
CA TYR A 285 -13.37 12.82 -2.08
C TYR A 285 -13.13 11.40 -1.52
N ARG A 286 -12.05 10.71 -1.95
CA ARG A 286 -11.65 9.43 -1.36
C ARG A 286 -11.40 9.54 0.13
N GLU A 287 -10.66 10.55 0.57
CA GLU A 287 -10.40 10.77 2.00
C GLU A 287 -11.70 11.01 2.78
N HIS A 288 -12.56 11.88 2.26
CA HIS A 288 -13.87 12.17 2.85
C HIS A 288 -14.77 10.94 2.94
N PHE A 289 -14.85 10.16 1.85
CA PHE A 289 -15.59 8.91 1.80
C PHE A 289 -15.09 7.91 2.85
N LEU A 290 -13.77 7.68 2.92
CA LEU A 290 -13.17 6.75 3.89
C LEU A 290 -13.38 7.19 5.33
N LYS A 291 -13.27 8.49 5.63
CA LYS A 291 -13.59 9.06 6.95
C LYS A 291 -15.04 8.79 7.34
N ARG A 292 -15.99 8.94 6.40
CA ARG A 292 -17.40 8.62 6.64
C ARG A 292 -17.62 7.13 6.88
N THR A 293 -17.01 6.26 6.06
CA THR A 293 -17.08 4.80 6.26
C THR A 293 -16.57 4.38 7.64
N LEU A 294 -15.50 5.01 8.13
CA LEU A 294 -14.95 4.75 9.48
C LEU A 294 -15.83 5.27 10.62
N GLN A 295 -16.57 6.36 10.42
CA GLN A 295 -17.53 6.85 11.41
C GLN A 295 -18.74 5.91 11.54
N VAL A 296 -19.11 5.25 10.44
CA VAL A 296 -20.21 4.29 10.36
C VAL A 296 -19.82 2.91 10.89
N ALA A 297 -18.55 2.50 10.75
CA ALA A 297 -18.10 1.15 11.13
C ALA A 297 -18.48 0.71 12.57
N PRO A 298 -18.39 1.55 13.62
CA PRO A 298 -18.87 1.20 14.95
C PRO A 298 -20.39 0.99 15.02
N VAL A 299 -21.16 1.73 14.20
CA VAL A 299 -22.62 1.60 14.10
C VAL A 299 -22.97 0.27 13.43
N THR A 300 -22.29 -0.09 12.34
CA THR A 300 -22.43 -1.41 11.69
C THR A 300 -22.15 -2.57 12.65
N ALA A 301 -21.13 -2.45 13.51
CA ALA A 301 -20.84 -3.46 14.53
C ALA A 301 -21.99 -3.61 15.57
N VAL A 302 -22.70 -2.52 15.89
CA VAL A 302 -23.84 -2.52 16.83
C VAL A 302 -25.14 -3.01 16.18
N ILE A 303 -25.35 -2.76 14.88
CA ILE A 303 -26.57 -3.16 14.15
C ILE A 303 -26.86 -4.68 14.27
N GLN A 304 -25.84 -5.54 14.29
CA GLN A 304 -26.03 -7.00 14.50
C GLN A 304 -26.63 -7.35 15.87
N HIS A 305 -26.34 -6.58 16.93
CA HIS A 305 -26.95 -6.80 18.24
C HIS A 305 -28.48 -6.59 18.21
N GLN A 306 -28.97 -5.74 17.31
CA GLN A 306 -30.39 -5.56 17.04
C GLN A 306 -30.93 -6.65 16.08
N HIS A 307 -30.17 -7.08 15.07
CA HIS A 307 -30.56 -8.20 14.18
C HIS A 307 -30.88 -9.48 14.97
N CYS A 308 -30.02 -9.86 15.93
CA CYS A 308 -30.24 -11.06 16.75
C CYS A 308 -31.37 -10.95 17.77
N LYS A 309 -31.87 -9.74 18.08
CA LYS A 309 -32.82 -9.51 19.18
C LYS A 309 -34.22 -9.08 18.75
N GLN A 310 -34.35 -8.31 17.68
CA GLN A 310 -35.63 -7.62 17.38
C GLN A 310 -36.00 -7.60 15.88
N GLY A 311 -35.16 -8.14 14.99
CA GLY A 311 -35.36 -8.05 13.55
C GLY A 311 -35.11 -6.61 13.07
N VAL A 312 -34.08 -6.42 12.25
CA VAL A 312 -33.74 -5.09 11.71
C VAL A 312 -34.35 -4.93 10.32
N ASN A 313 -34.67 -3.69 10.02
CA ASN A 313 -35.09 -3.22 8.71
C ASN A 313 -33.90 -3.40 7.74
N GLU A 314 -33.98 -4.37 6.82
CA GLU A 314 -32.98 -4.62 5.76
C GLU A 314 -32.77 -3.43 4.79
N SER A 315 -33.32 -2.26 5.11
CA SER A 315 -33.22 -1.02 4.35
C SER A 315 -31.98 -0.19 4.66
N ASP A 316 -31.26 -0.47 5.76
CA ASP A 316 -30.09 0.31 6.15
C ASP A 316 -28.87 -0.02 5.26
N LEU A 317 -28.31 0.99 4.60
CA LEU A 317 -27.15 0.87 3.74
C LEU A 317 -25.94 0.34 4.51
N ASP A 318 -25.80 0.74 5.78
CA ASP A 318 -24.66 0.41 6.63
C ASP A 318 -24.56 -1.10 6.90
N TYR A 319 -25.71 -1.79 6.98
CA TYR A 319 -25.76 -3.25 7.07
C TYR A 319 -25.21 -3.91 5.79
N HIS A 320 -25.63 -3.44 4.61
CA HIS A 320 -25.19 -4.03 3.35
C HIS A 320 -23.71 -3.80 3.08
N VAL A 321 -23.15 -2.71 3.57
CA VAL A 321 -21.70 -2.49 3.56
C VAL A 321 -20.99 -3.55 4.42
N GLY A 322 -21.50 -3.86 5.62
CA GLY A 322 -20.98 -4.95 6.45
C GLY A 322 -21.02 -6.32 5.75
N VAL A 323 -22.15 -6.64 5.08
CA VAL A 323 -22.31 -7.87 4.29
C VAL A 323 -21.31 -7.93 3.13
N LEU A 324 -21.05 -6.81 2.45
CA LEU A 324 -20.03 -6.74 1.40
C LEU A 324 -18.64 -7.09 1.93
N PHE A 325 -18.23 -6.52 3.07
CA PHE A 325 -16.92 -6.81 3.64
C PHE A 325 -16.81 -8.25 4.18
N TYR A 326 -17.90 -8.85 4.66
CA TYR A 326 -17.94 -10.28 4.98
C TYR A 326 -17.68 -11.14 3.73
N ARG A 327 -18.35 -10.86 2.61
CA ARG A 327 -18.16 -11.57 1.33
C ARG A 327 -16.73 -11.48 0.82
N ILE A 328 -16.15 -10.28 0.92
CA ILE A 328 -14.76 -10.02 0.53
C ILE A 328 -13.78 -10.74 1.45
N GLU A 329 -14.03 -10.75 2.76
CA GLU A 329 -13.20 -11.47 3.72
C GLU A 329 -13.23 -12.98 3.46
N LYS A 330 -14.40 -13.54 3.15
CA LYS A 330 -14.58 -14.94 2.77
C LYS A 330 -13.87 -15.29 1.47
N MET A 331 -13.93 -14.43 0.46
CA MET A 331 -13.18 -14.61 -0.79
C MET A 331 -11.67 -14.65 -0.57
N ARG A 332 -11.20 -13.97 0.47
CA ARG A 332 -9.80 -14.00 0.89
C ARG A 332 -9.43 -15.30 1.59
N GLN A 333 -10.39 -16.11 2.04
CA GLN A 333 -10.17 -17.40 2.69
C GLN A 333 -10.09 -18.51 1.63
N PRO A 334 -8.99 -19.29 1.60
CA PRO A 334 -8.87 -20.41 0.66
C PRO A 334 -9.94 -21.47 0.89
#